data_AF-A0A6L6CUX6-F1
#
_entry.id   AF-A0A6L6CUX6-F1
#
_cell.length_a   1.000
_cell.length_b   1.000
_cell.length_c   1.000
_cell.angle_alpha   90.00
_cell.angle_beta   90.00
_cell.angle_gamma   90.00
#
_symmetry.space_group_name_H-M   'P 1'
#
loop_
_entity.id
_entity.type
_entity.pdbx_description
1 polymer ?
#
loop_
_entity_poly.entity_id
_entity_poly.type
_entity_poly.pdbx_seq_one_letter_code
_entity_poly.pdbx_strand_id
1 'polypeptide(L)'
;MFNFSGSEIVFLLLAGLVVLGPERLPGVIRQIGKLYGDIRRTTQGLEKELRSTFDEPLKDLKSTADSIRSGFGEVDTEPSPPMRPEKSEALTPEQLETLAGESESKSDG
;
A
#
# COMPACT_ATOMS: atom_id res chain seq x y z
N MET A 1 -17.24 -1.86 22.78
CA MET A 1 -18.62 -1.62 22.33
C MET A 1 -19.01 -0.21 22.73
N PHE A 2 -18.72 0.78 21.87
CA PHE A 2 -19.21 2.16 22.01
C PHE A 2 -20.30 2.32 20.97
N ASN A 3 -21.55 2.19 21.38
CA ASN A 3 -22.69 2.43 20.50
C ASN A 3 -23.01 3.91 20.56
N PHE A 4 -22.20 4.73 19.89
CA PHE A 4 -22.41 6.17 19.74
C PHE A 4 -23.74 6.40 19.01
N SER A 5 -24.81 6.39 19.79
CA SER A 5 -26.17 6.64 19.37
C SER A 5 -26.45 8.13 19.55
N GLY A 6 -27.43 8.67 18.82
CA GLY A 6 -27.81 10.09 18.95
C GLY A 6 -28.10 10.50 20.39
N SER A 7 -28.64 9.59 21.22
CA SER A 7 -28.88 9.83 22.65
C SER A 7 -27.60 10.04 23.46
N GLU A 8 -26.50 9.35 23.13
CA GLU A 8 -25.25 9.46 23.88
C GLU A 8 -24.55 10.81 23.61
N ILE A 9 -24.65 11.32 22.38
CA ILE A 9 -24.19 12.68 22.03
C ILE A 9 -24.96 13.73 22.84
N VAL A 10 -26.29 13.60 22.93
CA VAL A 10 -27.13 14.52 23.71
C VAL A 10 -26.78 14.46 25.20
N PHE A 11 -26.54 13.25 25.74
CA PHE A 11 -26.11 13.08 27.12
C PHE A 11 -24.76 13.75 27.39
N LEU A 12 -23.76 13.58 26.52
CA LEU A 12 -22.45 14.23 26.66
C LEU A 12 -22.54 15.75 26.53
N LEU A 13 -23.38 16.27 25.64
CA LEU A 13 -23.65 17.70 25.57
C LEU A 13 -24.22 18.22 26.89
N LEU A 14 -25.26 17.58 27.42
CA LEU A 14 -25.85 17.96 28.70
C LEU A 14 -24.83 17.87 29.84
N ALA A 15 -24.07 16.78 29.92
CA ALA A 15 -23.03 16.61 30.93
C ALA A 15 -21.96 17.70 30.83
N GLY A 16 -21.49 18.01 29.62
CA GLY A 16 -20.54 19.09 29.37
C GLY A 16 -21.10 20.46 29.75
N LEU A 17 -22.37 20.73 29.43
CA LEU A 17 -23.05 21.97 29.83
C LEU A 17 -23.20 22.09 31.35
N VAL A 18 -23.45 21.00 32.07
CA VAL A 18 -23.58 21.01 33.53
C VAL A 18 -22.20 21.19 34.21
N VAL A 19 -21.19 20.46 33.75
CA VAL A 19 -19.85 20.47 34.34
C VAL A 19 -19.12 21.79 34.07
N LEU A 20 -19.15 22.25 32.82
CA LEU A 20 -18.41 23.43 32.38
C LEU A 20 -19.27 24.70 32.41
N GLY A 21 -20.58 24.57 32.19
CA GLY A 21 -21.51 25.68 32.03
C GLY A 21 -21.73 26.07 30.56
N PRO A 22 -22.95 26.45 30.15
CA PRO A 22 -23.27 26.84 28.77
C PRO A 22 -22.52 28.11 28.33
N GLU A 23 -22.16 28.99 29.26
CA GLU A 23 -21.41 30.22 28.97
C GLU A 23 -19.92 29.96 28.71
N ARG A 24 -19.35 28.92 29.31
CA ARG A 24 -17.90 28.63 29.22
C ARG A 24 -17.56 27.73 28.04
N LEU A 25 -18.44 26.81 27.69
CA LEU A 25 -18.29 25.88 26.56
C LEU A 25 -17.95 26.59 25.22
N PRO A 26 -18.69 27.62 24.77
CA PRO A 26 -18.36 28.33 23.53
C PRO A 26 -17.02 29.07 23.63
N GLY A 27 -16.63 29.52 24.83
CA GLY A 27 -15.30 30.09 25.07
C GLY A 27 -14.19 29.08 24.82
N VAL A 28 -14.31 27.86 25.36
CA VAL A 28 -13.32 26.78 25.18
C VAL A 28 -13.24 26.33 23.72
N ILE A 29 -14.38 26.11 23.06
CA ILE A 29 -14.40 25.77 21.63
C ILE A 29 -13.71 26.85 20.79
N ARG A 30 -13.94 28.13 21.10
CA ARG A 30 -13.27 29.24 20.39
C ARG A 30 -11.75 29.23 20.60
N GLN A 31 -11.28 28.92 21.81
CA GLN A 31 -9.84 28.83 22.10
C GLN A 31 -9.20 27.66 21.35
N ILE A 32 -9.79 26.47 21.43
CA ILE A 32 -9.31 25.28 20.72
C ILE A 32 -9.39 25.51 19.21
N GLY A 33 -10.48 26.11 18.73
CA GLY A 33 -10.70 26.40 17.31
C GLY A 33 -9.69 27.41 16.76
N LYS A 34 -9.35 28.46 17.52
CA LYS A 34 -8.27 29.38 17.15
C LYS A 34 -6.93 28.65 17.10
N LEU A 35 -6.57 27.90 18.15
CA LEU A 35 -5.32 27.16 18.19
C LEU A 35 -5.20 26.17 17.02
N TYR A 36 -6.26 25.41 16.74
CA TYR A 36 -6.30 24.49 15.61
C TYR A 36 -6.23 25.22 14.27
N GLY A 37 -6.91 26.36 14.14
CA GLY A 37 -6.87 27.20 12.94
C GLY A 37 -5.46 27.76 12.68
N ASP A 38 -4.79 28.22 13.74
CA ASP A 38 -3.43 28.75 13.68
C ASP A 38 -2.42 27.65 13.30
N ILE A 39 -2.56 26.46 13.88
CA ILE A 39 -1.77 25.28 13.50
C ILE A 39 -2.02 24.94 12.03
N ARG A 40 -3.29 24.84 11.62
CA ARG A 40 -3.65 24.50 10.23
C ARG A 40 -3.09 25.50 9.24
N ARG A 41 -3.18 26.80 9.53
CA ARG A 41 -2.70 27.88 8.66
C ARG A 41 -1.18 27.88 8.57
N THR A 42 -0.50 27.66 9.69
CA THR A 42 0.96 27.50 9.73
C THR A 42 1.38 26.30 8.88
N THR A 43 0.74 25.15 9.05
CA THR A 43 1.01 23.95 8.23
C THR A 43 0.74 24.18 6.75
N GLN A 44 -0.31 24.93 6.38
CA GLN A 44 -0.59 25.27 4.99
C GLN A 44 0.46 26.22 4.39
N GLY A 45 0.98 27.17 5.17
CA GLY A 45 2.09 28.02 4.76
C GLY A 45 3.36 27.20 4.52
N LEU A 46 3.72 26.34 5.48
CA LEU A 46 4.84 25.41 5.35
C LEU A 46 4.66 24.46 4.17
N GLU A 47 3.50 23.84 4.00
CA GLU A 47 3.23 22.95 2.86
C GLU A 47 3.42 23.69 1.53
N LYS A 48 3.00 24.96 1.44
CA LYS A 48 3.17 25.77 0.23
C LYS A 48 4.64 26.09 -0.06
N GLU A 49 5.39 26.47 0.98
CA GLU A 49 6.82 26.77 0.87
C GLU A 49 7.66 25.51 0.59
N LEU A 50 7.35 24.40 1.26
CA LEU A 50 7.98 23.10 1.06
C LEU A 50 7.63 22.55 -0.32
N ARG A 51 6.37 22.58 -0.78
CA ARG A 51 6.03 22.18 -2.15
C ARG A 51 6.80 23.01 -3.17
N SER A 52 6.85 24.33 -3.00
CA SER A 52 7.60 25.20 -3.92
C SER A 52 9.11 24.91 -3.91
N THR A 53 9.68 24.55 -2.75
CA THR A 53 11.13 24.31 -2.60
C THR A 53 11.51 22.88 -2.96
N PHE A 54 10.61 21.91 -2.78
CA PHE A 54 10.85 20.50 -3.07
C PHE A 54 10.34 20.06 -4.44
N ASP A 55 9.46 20.79 -5.12
CA ASP A 55 9.02 20.42 -6.47
C ASP A 55 10.18 20.38 -7.47
N GLU A 56 11.15 21.30 -7.36
CA GLU A 56 12.38 21.26 -8.17
C GLU A 56 13.27 20.04 -7.82
N PRO A 57 13.72 19.86 -6.56
CA PRO A 57 14.46 18.67 -6.13
C PRO A 57 13.75 17.35 -6.45
N LEU A 58 12.43 17.26 -6.25
CA LEU A 58 11.66 16.04 -6.51
C LEU A 58 11.59 15.74 -8.00
N LYS A 59 11.52 16.76 -8.86
CA LYS A 59 11.58 16.60 -10.32
C LYS A 59 12.96 16.15 -10.76
N ASP A 60 14.01 16.71 -10.18
CA ASP A 60 15.39 16.33 -10.48
C ASP A 60 15.74 14.94 -9.95
N LEU A 61 15.26 14.57 -8.76
CA LEU A 61 15.39 13.23 -8.21
C LEU A 61 14.58 12.21 -9.00
N LYS A 62 13.35 12.55 -9.46
CA LYS A 62 12.58 11.70 -10.38
C LYS A 62 13.32 11.51 -11.70
N SER A 63 13.82 12.58 -12.30
CA SER A 63 14.61 12.53 -13.53
C SER A 63 15.88 11.69 -13.37
N THR A 64 16.59 11.85 -12.25
CA THR A 64 17.80 11.07 -11.94
C THR A 64 17.44 9.61 -11.70
N ALA A 65 16.39 9.32 -10.94
CA ALA A 65 15.90 7.96 -10.71
C ALA A 65 15.40 7.29 -12.01
N ASP A 66 14.73 8.03 -12.89
CA ASP A 66 14.30 7.55 -14.20
C ASP A 66 15.50 7.31 -15.12
N SER A 67 16.53 8.17 -15.09
CA SER A 67 17.76 8.02 -15.87
C SER A 67 18.62 6.85 -15.38
N ILE A 68 18.68 6.66 -14.06
CA ILE A 68 19.27 5.50 -13.41
C ILE A 68 18.49 4.26 -13.84
N ARG A 69 17.16 4.28 -13.73
CA ARG A 69 16.31 3.13 -14.07
C ARG A 69 16.35 2.78 -15.55
N SER A 70 16.45 3.77 -16.45
CA SER A 70 16.65 3.54 -17.88
C SER A 70 18.07 3.09 -18.18
N GLY A 71 19.09 3.65 -17.52
CA GLY A 71 20.49 3.23 -17.67
C GLY A 71 20.80 1.85 -17.09
N PHE A 72 20.06 1.42 -16.06
CA PHE A 72 20.06 0.05 -15.53
C PHE A 72 19.09 -0.88 -16.29
N GLY A 73 18.15 -0.32 -17.05
CA GLY A 73 17.20 -1.05 -17.90
C GLY A 73 17.71 -1.32 -19.32
N GLU A 74 18.81 -0.66 -19.72
CA GLU A 74 19.48 -0.84 -21.01
C GLU A 74 20.78 -1.66 -20.86
N VAL A 75 20.69 -2.76 -20.12
CA VAL A 75 21.57 -3.92 -20.31
C VAL A 75 20.70 -4.98 -20.96
N ASP A 76 20.89 -5.16 -22.27
CA ASP A 76 20.37 -6.21 -23.14
C ASP A 76 19.54 -7.29 -22.42
N THR A 77 18.28 -6.97 -22.13
CA THR A 77 17.25 -8.00 -22.23
C THR A 77 16.69 -7.84 -23.63
N GLU A 78 17.47 -8.32 -24.61
CA GLU A 78 16.88 -8.87 -25.82
C GLU A 78 15.66 -9.69 -25.36
N PRO A 79 14.46 -9.47 -25.89
CA PRO A 79 13.30 -10.23 -25.50
C PRO A 79 13.60 -11.67 -25.91
N SER A 80 14.17 -12.44 -24.98
CA SER A 80 14.34 -13.87 -25.15
C SER A 80 12.98 -14.37 -25.60
N PRO A 81 12.91 -15.11 -26.73
CA PRO A 81 11.66 -15.68 -27.19
C PRO A 81 10.92 -16.25 -25.99
N PRO A 82 9.58 -16.11 -25.89
CA PRO A 82 8.87 -16.86 -24.86
C PRO A 82 9.38 -18.29 -24.98
N MET A 83 9.90 -18.85 -23.88
CA MET A 83 10.20 -20.27 -23.80
C MET A 83 8.88 -20.96 -24.13
N ARG A 84 8.65 -21.18 -25.41
CA ARG A 84 7.65 -22.09 -25.90
C ARG A 84 8.26 -23.42 -25.49
N PRO A 85 7.64 -24.17 -24.57
CA PRO A 85 7.98 -25.57 -24.48
C PRO A 85 7.67 -26.15 -25.87
N GLU A 86 8.68 -26.23 -26.71
CA GLU A 86 8.69 -27.12 -27.85
C GLU A 86 8.56 -28.51 -27.24
N LYS A 87 7.30 -28.95 -27.20
CA LYS A 87 6.92 -30.25 -27.73
C LYS A 87 7.89 -31.36 -27.32
N SER A 88 7.84 -31.73 -26.06
CA SER A 88 8.27 -33.05 -25.61
C SER A 88 7.14 -33.59 -24.73
N GLU A 89 6.43 -34.54 -25.33
CA GLU A 89 5.93 -35.72 -24.63
C GLU A 89 4.78 -35.49 -23.65
N ALA A 90 3.59 -35.52 -24.24
CA ALA A 90 2.51 -36.27 -23.64
C ALA A 90 3.02 -37.68 -23.27
N LEU A 91 3.19 -37.94 -21.98
CA LEU A 91 3.21 -39.29 -21.44
C LEU A 91 2.25 -39.31 -20.25
N THR A 92 1.01 -39.67 -20.58
CA THR A 92 -0.06 -40.03 -19.66
C THR A 92 0.45 -41.07 -18.66
N PRO A 93 0.00 -41.07 -17.39
CA PRO A 93 0.39 -42.08 -16.39
C PRO A 93 0.16 -43.54 -16.79
N GLU A 94 -0.58 -43.80 -17.88
CA GLU A 94 -0.89 -45.15 -18.38
C GLU A 94 0.31 -45.91 -18.99
N GLN A 95 1.42 -45.25 -19.36
CA GLN A 95 2.58 -45.96 -19.94
C GLN A 95 3.65 -46.35 -18.91
N LEU A 96 3.49 -45.98 -17.64
CA LEU A 96 4.37 -46.44 -16.56
C LEU A 96 3.96 -47.83 -16.02
N GLU A 97 2.75 -48.29 -16.33
CA GLU A 97 2.25 -49.59 -15.86
C GLU A 97 2.68 -50.76 -16.77
N THR A 98 3.03 -50.49 -18.03
CA THR A 98 3.50 -51.53 -18.98
C THR A 98 5.00 -51.78 -18.93
N LEU A 99 5.77 -50.95 -18.21
CA LEU A 99 7.23 -51.16 -18.02
C LEU A 99 7.58 -51.85 -16.70
N ALA A 100 6.63 -52.01 -15.77
CA ALA A 100 6.86 -52.70 -14.49
C ALA A 100 6.59 -54.21 -14.54
N GLY A 101 6.05 -54.74 -15.64
CA GLY A 101 5.62 -56.14 -15.76
C GLY A 101 6.62 -57.14 -16.36
N GLU A 102 7.74 -56.69 -16.94
CA GLU A 102 8.55 -57.57 -17.82
C GLU A 102 10.03 -57.73 -17.39
N SER A 103 10.33 -57.57 -16.11
CA SER A 103 11.67 -57.86 -15.56
C SER A 103 11.68 -58.95 -14.48
N GLU A 104 10.75 -59.90 -14.53
CA GLU A 104 10.93 -61.21 -13.88
C GLU A 104 11.46 -62.25 -14.88
N SER A 105 12.69 -62.68 -14.62
CA SER A 105 13.18 -64.04 -14.90
C SER A 105 13.43 -64.43 -16.36
N LYS A 106 14.59 -64.00 -16.86
CA LYS A 106 15.44 -64.93 -17.62
C LYS A 106 16.91 -64.72 -17.26
N SER A 107 17.28 -65.22 -16.08
CA SER A 107 18.65 -65.64 -15.78
C SER A 107 18.61 -67.16 -15.69
N ASP A 108 19.10 -67.79 -16.75
CA ASP A 108 19.38 -69.22 -16.89
C ASP A 108 20.26 -69.76 -15.74
N GLY A 109 20.22 -71.09 -15.55
CA GLY A 109 21.42 -71.90 -15.29
C GLY A 109 22.07 -71.81 -13.91
#